data_AF-A0A8T6RPD1-F1
#
_entry.id   AF-A0A8T6RPD1-F1
#
_cell.length_a   1.000
_cell.length_b   1.000
_cell.length_c   1.000
_cell.angle_alpha   90.00
_cell.angle_beta   90.00
_cell.angle_gamma   90.00
#
_symmetry.space_group_name_H-M   'P 1'
#
loop_
_entity.id
_entity.type
_entity.pdbx_description
1 polymer ?
#
loop_
_entity_poly.entity_id
_entity_poly.type
_entity_poly.pdbx_seq_one_letter_code
_entity_poly.pdbx_strand_id
1 'polypeptide(L)'
;MGTDFKEQVYQVVDEIKKYMGSLIGTRVYVGIYDKTGNAILEEDALGGFRDFIISFVKTNFRLLEVEDHSLPLSGHGIIFFKINDELMIVLYIMKGKVGQLLAFKSRMGYFSEKINNILGASEELSRIGEAISYLDQDVVTSKTPQILQRDMGIKPKMKKKMSGKERFDINEAKMFPYYDGNHSLTTIKNENPDIFVDGLIHKHLANKYITLDDFEMHEINCPECKAKHYYYISKFMHEVAKDSTVKTQIYDEKICAHTFLVLFDKKNKIKIKPLEKLSTINDKLDTSWIDLKNIVNFFGQDIIFVAFHAFLFRKPVLFITKDEKLEEIFKFWRTIFPTISNEGSSKNFITINQEKFDKKLISDTLIIDFHSNSILYEPFEPEYDFEKSLYKKLLRVEPKKQILFLNHEIERILGLTDIVIEMIAPFEEITEERLVEKLSEKGFLLELKEIPIIKILAEIYYNDSSLFKKIKKTVVGKMSEFLSAI
;
A
#
# COMPACT_ATOMS: atom_id res chain seq x y z
N MET A 1 -0.38 -39.95 10.43
CA MET A 1 0.97 -39.56 10.86
C MET A 1 1.53 -40.67 11.74
N GLY A 2 2.12 -41.67 11.10
CA GLY A 2 2.94 -42.66 11.80
C GLY A 2 4.08 -41.98 12.59
N THR A 3 4.48 -42.59 13.70
CA THR A 3 5.59 -42.14 14.56
C THR A 3 6.91 -41.96 13.80
N ASP A 4 7.12 -42.74 12.73
CA ASP A 4 8.33 -42.74 11.89
C ASP A 4 8.52 -41.44 11.08
N PHE A 5 7.44 -40.87 10.53
CA PHE A 5 7.52 -39.62 9.74
C PHE A 5 8.00 -38.44 10.59
N LYS A 6 7.42 -38.28 11.79
CA LYS A 6 7.82 -37.18 12.69
C LYS A 6 9.28 -37.33 13.09
N GLU A 7 9.72 -38.55 13.40
CA GLU A 7 11.10 -38.84 13.79
C GLU A 7 12.11 -38.50 12.67
N GLN A 8 11.79 -38.84 11.42
CA GLN A 8 12.60 -38.47 10.25
C GLN A 8 12.66 -36.95 10.02
N VAL A 9 11.54 -36.24 10.21
CA VAL A 9 11.50 -34.78 10.13
C VAL A 9 12.32 -34.14 11.26
N TYR A 10 12.25 -34.68 12.48
CA TYR A 10 13.10 -34.23 13.60
C TYR A 10 14.59 -34.38 13.29
N GLN A 11 15.00 -35.49 12.65
CA GLN A 11 16.39 -35.69 12.24
C GLN A 11 16.87 -34.60 11.27
N VAL A 12 16.04 -34.23 10.27
CA VAL A 12 16.37 -33.14 9.35
C VAL A 12 16.49 -31.82 10.09
N VAL A 13 15.56 -31.51 11.01
CA VAL A 13 15.61 -30.28 11.82
C VAL A 13 16.88 -30.22 12.66
N ASP A 14 17.30 -31.31 13.29
CA ASP A 14 18.54 -31.34 14.06
C ASP A 14 19.78 -31.14 13.18
N GLU A 15 19.79 -31.67 11.95
CA GLU A 15 20.84 -31.37 10.99
C GLU A 15 20.89 -29.90 10.60
N ILE A 16 19.72 -29.28 10.33
CA ILE A 16 19.63 -27.84 10.04
C ILE A 16 20.20 -27.03 11.21
N LYS A 17 19.79 -27.37 12.44
CA LYS A 17 20.26 -26.68 13.66
C LYS A 17 21.76 -26.82 13.86
N LYS A 18 22.30 -28.02 13.64
CA LYS A 18 23.74 -28.28 13.74
C LYS A 18 24.52 -27.51 12.69
N TYR A 19 24.07 -27.54 11.43
CA TYR A 19 24.67 -26.82 10.32
C TYR A 19 24.66 -25.31 10.60
N MET A 20 23.47 -24.74 10.79
CA MET A 20 23.33 -23.31 10.98
C MET A 20 24.01 -22.86 12.26
N GLY A 21 23.81 -23.55 13.38
CA GLY A 21 24.42 -23.20 14.66
C GLY A 21 25.96 -23.19 14.61
N SER A 22 26.57 -24.10 13.85
CA SER A 22 28.02 -24.10 13.64
C SER A 22 28.52 -22.90 12.83
N LEU A 23 27.72 -22.42 11.87
CA LEU A 23 28.07 -21.29 11.00
C LEU A 23 27.91 -19.94 11.69
N ILE A 24 26.79 -19.76 12.39
CA ILE A 24 26.40 -18.44 12.91
C ILE A 24 26.81 -18.24 14.37
N GLY A 25 27.27 -19.29 15.05
CA GLY A 25 27.72 -19.23 16.45
C GLY A 25 26.60 -18.95 17.46
N THR A 26 25.33 -19.12 17.07
CA THR A 26 24.16 -18.95 17.93
C THR A 26 23.16 -20.07 17.68
N ARG A 27 22.28 -20.34 18.66
CA ARG A 27 21.26 -21.36 18.54
C ARG A 27 20.19 -20.91 17.55
N VAL A 28 19.94 -21.75 16.54
CA VAL A 28 18.81 -21.61 15.62
C VAL A 28 17.64 -22.44 16.10
N TYR A 29 16.46 -21.85 16.00
CA TYR A 29 15.17 -22.49 16.21
C TYR A 29 14.50 -22.67 14.86
N VAL A 30 13.85 -23.82 14.66
CA VAL A 30 13.32 -24.25 13.37
C VAL A 30 11.83 -24.57 13.50
N GLY A 31 11.07 -24.13 12.52
CA GLY A 31 9.70 -24.55 12.30
C GLY A 31 9.52 -25.03 10.86
N ILE A 32 8.62 -25.98 10.65
CA ILE A 32 8.22 -26.50 9.34
C ILE A 32 6.71 -26.38 9.25
N TYR A 33 6.24 -25.64 8.25
CA TYR A 33 4.84 -25.35 8.02
C TYR A 33 4.42 -25.82 6.63
N ASP A 34 3.20 -26.33 6.53
CA ASP A 34 2.61 -26.60 5.22
C ASP A 34 2.12 -25.31 4.53
N LYS A 35 1.79 -25.39 3.24
CA LYS A 35 1.30 -24.26 2.43
C LYS A 35 0.02 -23.60 2.97
N THR A 36 -0.69 -24.26 3.87
CA THR A 36 -1.91 -23.76 4.52
C THR A 36 -1.63 -23.12 5.87
N GLY A 37 -0.38 -23.13 6.32
CA GLY A 37 0.07 -22.55 7.59
C GLY A 37 -0.09 -23.49 8.78
N ASN A 38 -0.32 -24.80 8.60
CA ASN A 38 -0.28 -25.72 9.74
C ASN A 38 1.16 -26.08 10.07
N ALA A 39 1.49 -26.08 11.36
CA ALA A 39 2.77 -26.53 11.85
C ALA A 39 2.87 -28.06 11.74
N ILE A 40 3.84 -28.54 10.96
CA ILE A 40 4.28 -29.94 10.97
C ILE A 40 5.21 -30.16 12.16
N LEU A 41 6.09 -29.18 12.39
CA LEU A 41 6.99 -29.11 13.54
C LEU A 41 7.20 -27.63 13.89
N GLU A 42 7.16 -27.30 15.17
CA GLU A 42 7.42 -25.95 15.66
C GLU A 42 8.16 -26.05 17.00
N GLU A 43 9.37 -25.48 17.08
CA GLU A 43 10.07 -25.34 18.36
C GLU A 43 9.46 -24.22 19.22
N ASP A 44 9.40 -24.42 20.54
CA ASP A 44 8.72 -23.52 21.49
C ASP A 44 9.12 -22.04 21.37
N ALA A 45 10.37 -21.75 20.99
CA ALA A 45 10.87 -20.39 20.82
C ALA A 45 10.17 -19.61 19.69
N LEU A 46 9.56 -20.32 18.74
CA LEU A 46 8.74 -19.73 17.67
C LEU A 46 7.32 -19.41 18.13
N GLY A 47 6.88 -19.91 19.29
CA GLY A 47 5.52 -19.73 19.79
C GLY A 47 5.09 -18.27 19.92
N GLY A 48 6.02 -17.37 20.24
CA GLY A 48 5.77 -15.92 20.28
C GLY A 48 5.48 -15.28 18.92
N PHE A 49 5.79 -15.98 17.83
CA PHE A 49 5.57 -15.55 16.45
C PHE A 49 4.53 -16.40 15.72
N ARG A 50 3.87 -17.34 16.39
CA ARG A 50 3.00 -18.34 15.75
C ARG A 50 1.94 -17.71 14.85
N ASP A 51 1.16 -16.77 15.37
CA ASP A 51 0.07 -16.14 14.60
C ASP A 51 0.60 -15.42 13.35
N PHE A 52 1.76 -14.77 13.50
CA PHE A 52 2.45 -14.12 12.40
C PHE A 52 2.94 -15.13 11.35
N ILE A 53 3.60 -16.22 11.78
CA ILE A 53 4.09 -17.27 10.89
C ILE A 53 2.94 -17.87 10.09
N ILE A 54 1.84 -18.23 10.75
CA ILE A 54 0.65 -18.81 10.10
C ILE A 54 0.08 -17.82 9.08
N SER A 55 -0.08 -16.54 9.46
CA SER A 55 -0.58 -15.50 8.57
C SER A 55 0.33 -15.31 7.35
N PHE A 56 1.64 -15.24 7.59
CA PHE A 56 2.64 -15.09 6.54
C PHE A 56 2.60 -16.25 5.55
N VAL A 57 2.62 -17.49 6.04
CA VAL A 57 2.57 -18.69 5.18
C VAL A 57 1.30 -18.68 4.33
N LYS A 58 0.13 -18.45 4.92
CA LYS A 58 -1.15 -18.41 4.17
C LYS A 58 -1.19 -17.37 3.06
N THR A 59 -0.55 -16.22 3.28
CA THR A 59 -0.61 -15.08 2.36
C THR A 59 0.53 -15.06 1.33
N ASN A 60 1.72 -15.52 1.71
CA ASN A 60 2.95 -15.33 0.92
C ASN A 60 3.50 -16.64 0.32
N PHE A 61 3.06 -17.83 0.76
CA PHE A 61 3.60 -19.10 0.26
C PHE A 61 3.50 -19.24 -1.27
N ARG A 62 2.39 -18.79 -1.85
CA ARG A 62 2.16 -18.81 -3.31
C ARG A 62 2.96 -17.76 -4.07
N LEU A 63 3.48 -16.75 -3.38
CA LEU A 63 4.25 -15.66 -3.97
C LEU A 63 5.75 -15.99 -4.08
N LEU A 64 6.23 -16.92 -3.25
CA LEU A 64 7.61 -17.39 -3.27
C LEU A 64 7.79 -18.53 -4.28
N GLU A 65 8.92 -18.51 -5.00
CA GLU A 65 9.35 -19.65 -5.80
C GLU A 65 9.98 -20.72 -4.89
N VAL A 66 10.03 -21.96 -5.38
CA VAL A 66 10.77 -23.03 -4.70
C VAL A 66 12.24 -22.60 -4.63
N GLU A 67 12.86 -22.82 -3.47
CA GLU A 67 14.20 -22.32 -3.15
C GLU A 67 14.31 -20.79 -3.04
N ASP A 68 13.19 -20.10 -2.79
CA ASP A 68 13.19 -18.68 -2.42
C ASP A 68 12.97 -18.47 -0.91
N HIS A 69 13.10 -17.23 -0.47
CA HIS A 69 13.06 -16.83 0.93
C HIS A 69 12.44 -15.45 1.14
N SER A 70 12.01 -15.17 2.37
CA SER A 70 11.48 -13.87 2.78
C SER A 70 11.90 -13.52 4.19
N LEU A 71 12.11 -12.23 4.45
CA LEU A 71 12.52 -11.66 5.75
C LEU A 71 11.43 -10.75 6.37
N PRO A 72 10.20 -11.26 6.56
CA PRO A 72 9.02 -10.42 6.74
C PRO A 72 8.95 -9.66 8.08
N LEU A 73 9.87 -9.89 9.03
CA LEU A 73 10.04 -9.07 10.23
C LEU A 73 11.49 -8.62 10.37
N SER A 74 11.77 -7.42 9.86
CA SER A 74 13.04 -6.74 10.10
C SER A 74 13.30 -6.63 11.63
N GLY A 75 14.54 -6.93 12.04
CA GLY A 75 14.98 -6.87 13.43
C GLY A 75 14.62 -8.07 14.32
N HIS A 76 13.76 -9.00 13.89
CA HIS A 76 13.27 -10.09 14.74
C HIS A 76 13.98 -11.43 14.52
N GLY A 77 15.10 -11.45 13.80
CA GLY A 77 15.94 -12.64 13.65
C GLY A 77 15.20 -13.84 13.04
N ILE A 78 14.13 -13.62 12.26
CA ILE A 78 13.29 -14.66 11.66
C ILE A 78 13.32 -14.58 10.13
N ILE A 79 13.36 -15.73 9.46
CA ILE A 79 13.37 -15.85 8.00
C ILE A 79 12.55 -17.06 7.58
N PHE A 80 11.96 -16.99 6.38
CA PHE A 80 11.12 -18.02 5.80
C PHE A 80 11.78 -18.51 4.51
N PHE A 81 11.80 -19.83 4.30
CA PHE A 81 12.39 -20.48 3.14
C PHE A 81 11.36 -21.44 2.53
N LYS A 82 10.98 -21.22 1.27
CA LYS A 82 10.10 -22.14 0.56
C LYS A 82 10.93 -23.28 -0.01
N ILE A 83 10.71 -24.48 0.52
CA ILE A 83 11.55 -25.63 0.20
C ILE A 83 11.02 -26.41 -0.99
N ASN A 84 9.71 -26.52 -1.10
CA ASN A 84 8.98 -27.15 -2.21
C ASN A 84 7.58 -26.51 -2.32
N ASP A 85 6.70 -27.07 -3.15
CA ASP A 85 5.35 -26.55 -3.36
C ASP A 85 4.35 -26.84 -2.22
N GLU A 86 4.77 -27.56 -1.18
CA GLU A 86 3.94 -27.93 -0.05
C GLU A 86 4.43 -27.36 1.28
N LEU A 87 5.73 -27.07 1.42
CA LEU A 87 6.39 -26.83 2.71
C LEU A 87 7.29 -25.59 2.72
N MET A 88 7.28 -24.95 3.88
CA MET A 88 8.10 -23.81 4.23
C MET A 88 8.86 -24.08 5.52
N ILE A 89 10.16 -23.78 5.52
CA ILE A 89 11.00 -23.79 6.72
C ILE A 89 11.11 -22.37 7.25
N VAL A 90 10.92 -22.22 8.56
CA VAL A 90 11.10 -20.98 9.30
C VAL A 90 12.31 -21.14 10.20
N LEU A 91 13.29 -20.24 10.08
CA LEU A 91 14.44 -20.18 10.98
C LEU A 91 14.35 -18.95 11.85
N TYR A 92 14.68 -19.10 13.13
CA TYR A 92 14.69 -18.02 14.11
C TYR A 92 15.96 -18.04 14.96
N ILE A 93 16.51 -16.85 15.24
CA ILE A 93 17.58 -16.63 16.23
C ILE A 93 17.16 -15.55 17.21
N MET A 94 17.41 -15.79 18.50
CA MET A 94 17.13 -14.80 19.54
C MET A 94 18.13 -13.64 19.56
N LYS A 95 19.36 -13.88 19.10
CA LYS A 95 20.47 -12.91 19.07
C LYS A 95 21.32 -13.13 17.83
N GLY A 96 21.69 -12.05 17.15
CA GLY A 96 22.49 -12.08 15.93
C GLY A 96 21.87 -11.24 14.81
N LYS A 97 22.58 -11.12 13.68
CA LYS A 97 22.06 -10.39 12.51
C LYS A 97 21.19 -11.35 11.69
N VAL A 98 19.96 -10.96 11.35
CA VAL A 98 19.04 -11.82 10.59
C VAL A 98 19.62 -12.30 9.25
N GLY A 99 20.47 -11.47 8.62
CA GLY A 99 21.19 -11.84 7.39
C GLY A 99 22.11 -13.06 7.53
N GLN A 100 22.51 -13.44 8.74
CA GLN A 100 23.27 -14.68 8.97
C GLN A 100 22.44 -15.93 8.65
N LEU A 101 21.11 -15.85 8.79
CA LEU A 101 20.22 -16.96 8.44
C LEU A 101 20.16 -17.22 6.93
N LEU A 102 20.52 -16.23 6.09
CA LEU A 102 20.63 -16.41 4.64
C LEU A 102 21.69 -17.44 4.25
N ALA A 103 22.64 -17.76 5.14
CA ALA A 103 23.59 -18.85 4.92
C ALA A 103 22.89 -20.20 4.66
N PHE A 104 21.66 -20.38 5.15
CA PHE A 104 20.84 -21.55 4.87
C PHE A 104 20.56 -21.74 3.38
N LYS A 105 20.47 -20.65 2.60
CA LYS A 105 20.17 -20.69 1.15
C LYS A 105 21.13 -21.61 0.38
N SER A 106 22.40 -21.63 0.78
CA SER A 106 23.43 -22.49 0.17
C SER A 106 23.19 -24.00 0.31
N ARG A 107 22.34 -24.42 1.25
CA ARG A 107 22.00 -25.83 1.52
C ARG A 107 20.52 -26.13 1.30
N MET A 108 19.76 -25.18 0.77
CA MET A 108 18.32 -25.34 0.67
C MET A 108 17.93 -26.49 -0.26
N GLY A 109 18.60 -26.66 -1.41
CA GLY A 109 18.38 -27.81 -2.30
C GLY A 109 18.65 -29.16 -1.61
N TYR A 110 19.72 -29.24 -0.81
CA TYR A 110 20.03 -30.46 -0.03
C TYR A 110 18.92 -30.82 0.97
N PHE A 111 18.45 -29.83 1.73
CA PHE A 111 17.37 -30.07 2.71
C PHE A 111 16.02 -30.28 2.03
N SER A 112 15.80 -29.66 0.86
CA SER A 112 14.64 -29.88 0.00
C SER A 112 14.56 -31.31 -0.47
N GLU A 113 15.63 -31.86 -1.04
CA GLU A 113 15.70 -33.27 -1.43
C GLU A 113 15.45 -34.22 -0.26
N LYS A 114 16.06 -33.99 0.91
CA LYS A 114 15.85 -34.83 2.09
C LYS A 114 14.39 -34.85 2.53
N ILE A 115 13.75 -33.68 2.63
CA ILE A 115 12.36 -33.58 3.03
C ILE A 115 11.46 -34.20 1.96
N ASN A 116 11.72 -33.93 0.67
CA ASN A 116 10.97 -34.54 -0.44
C ASN A 116 11.08 -36.07 -0.43
N ASN A 117 12.22 -36.64 -0.09
CA ASN A 117 12.39 -38.09 0.03
C ASN A 117 11.58 -38.66 1.20
N ILE A 118 11.54 -37.98 2.35
CA ILE A 118 10.69 -38.35 3.50
C ILE A 118 9.21 -38.27 3.11
N LEU A 119 8.82 -37.24 2.36
CA LEU A 119 7.45 -37.08 1.85
C LEU A 119 7.09 -38.15 0.82
N GLY A 120 7.98 -38.45 -0.13
CA GLY A 120 7.77 -39.45 -1.18
C GLY A 120 7.77 -40.89 -0.68
N ALA A 121 8.45 -41.17 0.43
CA ALA A 121 8.39 -42.46 1.13
C ALA A 121 7.13 -42.63 2.00
N SER A 122 6.44 -41.53 2.30
CA SER A 122 5.20 -41.50 3.09
C SER A 122 3.99 -41.45 2.16
N GLU A 123 3.42 -42.61 1.81
CA GLU A 123 2.13 -42.70 1.09
C GLU A 123 0.96 -41.96 1.81
N GLU A 124 1.14 -41.51 3.06
CA GLU A 124 0.11 -40.83 3.84
C GLU A 124 -0.10 -39.35 3.46
N LEU A 125 0.88 -38.65 2.88
CA LEU A 125 0.70 -37.23 2.51
C LEU A 125 0.09 -37.04 1.13
N SER A 126 0.25 -38.00 0.22
CA SER A 126 -0.53 -38.03 -1.04
C SER A 126 -2.03 -38.12 -0.75
N ARG A 127 -2.45 -38.78 0.35
CA ARG A 127 -3.86 -38.84 0.75
C ARG A 127 -4.36 -37.60 1.49
N ILE A 128 -3.49 -36.82 2.13
CA ILE A 128 -3.83 -35.49 2.65
C ILE A 128 -3.91 -34.49 1.48
N GLY A 129 -3.06 -34.61 0.48
CA GLY A 129 -3.13 -33.85 -0.77
C GLY A 129 -4.36 -34.20 -1.62
N GLU A 130 -4.76 -35.47 -1.70
CA GLU A 130 -5.92 -35.92 -2.48
C GLU A 130 -7.25 -35.75 -1.74
N ALA A 131 -7.30 -35.86 -0.41
CA ALA A 131 -8.49 -35.51 0.36
C ALA A 131 -8.74 -33.99 0.43
N ILE A 132 -7.70 -33.18 0.20
CA ILE A 132 -7.81 -31.72 0.03
C ILE A 132 -7.93 -31.35 -1.45
N SER A 133 -7.59 -32.21 -2.41
CA SER A 133 -7.87 -32.01 -3.84
C SER A 133 -9.38 -31.96 -4.15
N TYR A 134 -10.24 -32.44 -3.24
CA TYR A 134 -11.69 -32.25 -3.30
C TYR A 134 -12.18 -30.99 -2.54
N LEU A 135 -11.30 -30.29 -1.82
CA LEU A 135 -11.56 -28.98 -1.20
C LEU A 135 -10.89 -27.82 -1.97
N ASP A 136 -9.92 -28.11 -2.84
CA ASP A 136 -9.27 -27.13 -3.73
C ASP A 136 -9.97 -27.01 -5.11
N GLN A 137 -11.10 -27.69 -5.32
CA GLN A 137 -12.04 -27.35 -6.41
C GLN A 137 -13.15 -26.37 -5.97
N ASP A 138 -13.24 -26.03 -4.68
CA ASP A 138 -14.17 -25.02 -4.16
C ASP A 138 -13.52 -23.67 -3.81
N VAL A 139 -12.28 -23.41 -4.25
CA VAL A 139 -11.71 -22.05 -4.30
C VAL A 139 -11.38 -21.61 -5.74
N VAL A 140 -12.11 -22.16 -6.72
CA VAL A 140 -12.55 -21.41 -7.91
C VAL A 140 -14.02 -21.77 -8.18
N THR A 141 -14.84 -21.95 -7.15
CA THR A 141 -16.26 -21.65 -7.36
C THR A 141 -16.34 -20.14 -7.49
N SER A 142 -16.90 -19.72 -8.62
CA SER A 142 -17.23 -18.36 -8.99
C SER A 142 -17.74 -17.56 -7.78
N LYS A 143 -16.84 -16.95 -7.00
CA LYS A 143 -17.23 -15.80 -6.20
C LYS A 143 -17.54 -14.76 -7.25
N THR A 144 -18.82 -14.48 -7.44
CA THR A 144 -19.29 -13.36 -8.24
C THR A 144 -18.36 -12.19 -7.95
N PRO A 145 -17.68 -11.62 -8.97
CA PRO A 145 -16.67 -10.60 -8.74
C PRO A 145 -17.26 -9.54 -7.81
N GLN A 146 -16.64 -9.40 -6.64
CA GLN A 146 -17.08 -8.41 -5.66
C GLN A 146 -16.53 -7.07 -6.14
N ILE A 147 -17.25 -6.47 -7.08
CA ILE A 147 -16.89 -5.18 -7.64
C ILE A 147 -17.27 -4.14 -6.59
N LEU A 148 -16.25 -3.47 -6.06
CA LEU A 148 -16.39 -2.26 -5.28
C LEU A 148 -16.49 -1.09 -6.25
N GLN A 149 -17.60 -0.36 -6.24
CA GLN A 149 -17.80 0.83 -7.06
C GLN A 149 -17.88 2.07 -6.17
N ARG A 150 -17.13 3.12 -6.52
CA ARG A 150 -17.24 4.40 -5.84
C ARG A 150 -18.56 5.06 -6.17
N ASP A 151 -19.26 5.54 -5.14
CA ASP A 151 -20.39 6.43 -5.28
C ASP A 151 -20.32 7.50 -4.20
N MET A 152 -20.14 8.75 -4.62
CA MET A 152 -20.17 9.88 -3.68
C MET A 152 -21.58 10.16 -3.15
N GLY A 153 -22.60 9.49 -3.68
CA GLY A 153 -23.98 9.64 -3.22
C GLY A 153 -24.59 11.01 -3.56
N ILE A 154 -24.07 11.71 -4.58
CA ILE A 154 -24.64 12.98 -5.05
C ILE A 154 -25.99 12.70 -5.68
N LYS A 155 -27.08 13.22 -5.09
CA LYS A 155 -28.45 13.02 -5.59
C LYS A 155 -29.05 14.36 -6.00
N PRO A 156 -29.09 14.68 -7.31
CA PRO A 156 -29.72 15.91 -7.79
C PRO A 156 -31.22 15.87 -7.53
N LYS A 157 -31.79 17.02 -7.15
CA LYS A 157 -33.21 17.17 -6.85
C LYS A 157 -33.81 18.36 -7.58
N MET A 158 -34.99 18.18 -8.17
CA MET A 158 -35.74 19.27 -8.78
C MET A 158 -36.13 20.32 -7.73
N LYS A 159 -35.73 21.57 -7.99
CA LYS A 159 -36.06 22.75 -7.17
C LYS A 159 -37.28 23.49 -7.72
N LYS A 160 -37.35 23.64 -9.04
CA LYS A 160 -38.38 24.43 -9.72
C LYS A 160 -39.29 23.50 -10.53
N LYS A 161 -40.61 23.65 -10.39
CA LYS A 161 -41.55 23.02 -11.34
C LYS A 161 -41.40 23.69 -12.71
N MET A 162 -41.12 22.89 -13.73
CA MET A 162 -41.01 23.37 -15.10
C MET A 162 -42.36 23.90 -15.58
N SER A 163 -42.34 25.06 -16.24
CA SER A 163 -43.56 25.82 -16.59
C SER A 163 -44.27 25.32 -17.86
N GLY A 164 -43.81 24.21 -18.45
CA GLY A 164 -44.31 23.64 -19.70
C GLY A 164 -44.02 24.46 -20.97
N LYS A 165 -43.61 25.73 -20.82
CA LYS A 165 -43.22 26.64 -21.91
C LYS A 165 -41.72 26.58 -22.24
N GLU A 166 -40.92 26.07 -21.31
CA GLU A 166 -39.47 25.91 -21.47
C GLU A 166 -39.21 24.76 -22.46
N ARG A 167 -38.39 25.03 -23.49
CA ARG A 167 -37.97 24.03 -24.47
C ARG A 167 -36.59 23.51 -24.09
N PHE A 168 -36.48 22.20 -23.97
CA PHE A 168 -35.24 21.49 -23.68
C PHE A 168 -34.87 20.61 -24.87
N ASP A 169 -33.58 20.43 -25.11
CA ASP A 169 -33.16 19.40 -26.04
C ASP A 169 -33.46 18.00 -25.47
N ILE A 170 -33.37 16.97 -26.32
CA ILE A 170 -33.73 15.61 -25.94
C ILE A 170 -32.83 15.03 -24.84
N ASN A 171 -31.55 15.42 -24.79
CA ASN A 171 -30.62 14.92 -23.78
C ASN A 171 -30.93 15.56 -22.43
N GLU A 172 -31.24 16.85 -22.40
CA GLU A 172 -31.72 17.56 -21.21
C GLU A 172 -33.04 16.98 -20.70
N ALA A 173 -34.01 16.77 -21.60
CA ALA A 173 -35.31 16.22 -21.25
C ALA A 173 -35.19 14.82 -20.61
N LYS A 174 -34.27 13.98 -21.11
CA LYS A 174 -33.97 12.66 -20.55
C LYS A 174 -33.40 12.69 -19.13
N MET A 175 -32.78 13.80 -18.70
CA MET A 175 -32.18 13.89 -17.37
C MET A 175 -33.17 14.21 -16.25
N PHE A 176 -34.24 14.97 -16.53
CA PHE A 176 -35.17 15.41 -15.48
C PHE A 176 -35.83 14.29 -14.66
N PRO A 177 -36.21 13.13 -15.23
CA PRO A 177 -36.75 12.01 -14.45
C PRO A 177 -35.79 11.52 -13.35
N TYR A 178 -34.48 11.69 -13.56
CA TYR A 178 -33.46 11.29 -12.61
C TYR A 178 -33.18 12.32 -11.50
N TYR A 179 -33.71 13.54 -11.61
CA TYR A 179 -33.52 14.60 -10.62
C TYR A 179 -34.56 14.51 -9.49
N ASP A 180 -34.80 13.32 -8.99
CA ASP A 180 -35.83 13.01 -7.99
C ASP A 180 -35.29 12.99 -6.55
N GLY A 181 -33.97 13.12 -6.37
CA GLY A 181 -33.30 12.98 -5.08
C GLY A 181 -33.09 11.54 -4.63
N ASN A 182 -33.43 10.53 -5.46
CA ASN A 182 -33.20 9.12 -5.17
C ASN A 182 -32.04 8.56 -6.00
N HIS A 183 -31.94 8.92 -7.27
CA HIS A 183 -30.87 8.46 -8.17
C HIS A 183 -29.56 9.20 -7.87
N SER A 184 -28.47 8.46 -7.67
CA SER A 184 -27.14 9.06 -7.53
C SER A 184 -26.57 9.44 -8.89
N LEU A 185 -25.65 10.40 -8.91
CA LEU A 185 -24.95 10.81 -10.12
C LEU A 185 -24.26 9.62 -10.82
N THR A 186 -23.76 8.67 -10.03
CA THR A 186 -23.19 7.40 -10.52
C THR A 186 -24.23 6.59 -11.30
N THR A 187 -25.44 6.41 -10.74
CA THR A 187 -26.56 5.74 -11.43
C THR A 187 -26.92 6.47 -12.72
N ILE A 188 -27.05 7.81 -12.67
CA ILE A 188 -27.43 8.62 -13.84
C ILE A 188 -26.42 8.47 -14.98
N LYS A 189 -25.11 8.52 -14.67
CA LYS A 189 -24.03 8.34 -15.65
C LYS A 189 -24.02 6.93 -16.24
N ASN A 190 -24.29 5.90 -15.45
CA ASN A 190 -24.33 4.52 -15.92
C ASN A 190 -25.51 4.25 -16.85
N GLU A 191 -26.69 4.83 -16.55
CA GLU A 191 -27.88 4.68 -17.39
C GLU A 191 -27.84 5.56 -18.65
N ASN A 192 -26.98 6.59 -18.67
CA ASN A 192 -26.86 7.54 -19.77
C ASN A 192 -25.39 7.73 -20.20
N PRO A 193 -24.70 6.67 -20.67
CA PRO A 193 -23.25 6.68 -20.89
C PRO A 193 -22.79 7.64 -22.00
N ASP A 194 -23.68 7.95 -22.95
CA ASP A 194 -23.43 8.81 -24.11
C ASP A 194 -23.70 10.30 -23.83
N ILE A 195 -24.26 10.62 -22.66
CA ILE A 195 -24.59 12.00 -22.28
C ILE A 195 -23.49 12.55 -21.38
N PHE A 196 -23.02 13.76 -21.67
CA PHE A 196 -22.12 14.49 -20.76
C PHE A 196 -22.90 15.04 -19.56
N VAL A 197 -23.23 14.16 -18.62
CA VAL A 197 -24.11 14.42 -17.47
C VAL A 197 -23.64 15.61 -16.64
N ASP A 198 -22.33 15.74 -16.38
CA ASP A 198 -21.79 16.81 -15.54
C ASP A 198 -22.04 18.21 -16.14
N GLY A 199 -21.94 18.35 -17.47
CA GLY A 199 -22.25 19.60 -18.15
C GLY A 199 -23.73 19.99 -18.04
N LEU A 200 -24.64 19.01 -18.09
CA LEU A 200 -26.07 19.24 -17.90
C LEU A 200 -26.40 19.60 -16.45
N ILE A 201 -25.81 18.91 -15.48
CA ILE A 201 -25.94 19.25 -14.05
C ILE A 201 -25.48 20.70 -13.82
N HIS A 202 -24.34 21.10 -14.38
CA HIS A 202 -23.86 22.48 -14.28
C HIS A 202 -24.87 23.49 -14.84
N LYS A 203 -25.34 23.26 -16.07
CA LYS A 203 -26.34 24.13 -16.71
C LYS A 203 -27.62 24.22 -15.87
N HIS A 204 -28.11 23.11 -15.34
CA HIS A 204 -29.34 23.05 -14.56
C HIS A 204 -29.20 23.69 -13.17
N LEU A 205 -28.04 23.60 -12.53
CA LEU A 205 -27.72 24.32 -11.31
C LEU A 205 -27.68 25.83 -11.53
N ALA A 206 -27.00 26.29 -12.58
CA ALA A 206 -26.90 27.71 -12.93
C ALA A 206 -28.29 28.34 -13.18
N ASN A 207 -29.18 27.59 -13.83
CA ASN A 207 -30.56 27.99 -14.09
C ASN A 207 -31.52 27.75 -12.89
N LYS A 208 -31.01 27.26 -11.76
CA LYS A 208 -31.76 26.96 -10.54
C LYS A 208 -32.90 25.94 -10.75
N TYR A 209 -32.76 25.05 -11.72
CA TYR A 209 -33.71 23.95 -11.95
C TYR A 209 -33.57 22.86 -10.89
N ILE A 210 -32.33 22.58 -10.47
CA ILE A 210 -32.00 21.55 -9.49
C ILE A 210 -31.22 22.12 -8.29
N THR A 211 -31.13 21.33 -7.23
CA THR A 211 -30.17 21.49 -6.12
C THR A 211 -29.36 20.22 -5.92
N LEU A 212 -28.17 20.38 -5.33
CA LEU A 212 -27.39 19.32 -4.71
C LEU A 212 -27.32 19.65 -3.22
N ASP A 213 -28.11 18.96 -2.39
CA ASP A 213 -28.34 19.43 -1.02
C ASP A 213 -27.09 19.36 -0.13
N ASP A 214 -26.16 18.43 -0.39
CA ASP A 214 -24.94 18.21 0.40
C ASP A 214 -23.63 18.52 -0.33
N PHE A 215 -23.71 19.05 -1.55
CA PHE A 215 -22.56 19.27 -2.41
C PHE A 215 -22.60 20.63 -3.09
N GLU A 216 -21.42 21.21 -3.27
CA GLU A 216 -21.19 22.34 -4.17
C GLU A 216 -20.42 21.86 -5.39
N MET A 217 -20.75 22.40 -6.56
CA MET A 217 -20.10 22.04 -7.81
C MET A 217 -19.28 23.21 -8.33
N HIS A 218 -18.03 22.95 -8.66
CA HIS A 218 -17.05 23.92 -9.14
C HIS A 218 -16.60 23.57 -10.55
N GLU A 219 -16.61 24.56 -11.45
CA GLU A 219 -15.93 24.45 -12.73
C GLU A 219 -14.44 24.71 -12.52
N ILE A 220 -13.61 23.76 -12.93
CA ILE A 220 -12.15 23.85 -12.86
C ILE A 220 -11.55 23.57 -14.24
N ASN A 221 -10.48 24.27 -14.58
CA ASN A 221 -9.81 24.08 -15.86
C ASN A 221 -8.56 23.23 -15.67
N CYS A 222 -8.41 22.20 -16.49
CA CYS A 222 -7.18 21.41 -16.55
C CYS A 222 -5.97 22.35 -16.65
N PRO A 223 -4.94 22.21 -15.80
CA PRO A 223 -3.81 23.14 -15.78
C PRO A 223 -3.02 23.11 -17.09
N GLU A 224 -3.04 21.97 -17.79
CA GLU A 224 -2.29 21.72 -19.02
C GLU A 224 -3.08 22.11 -20.28
N CYS A 225 -4.23 21.48 -20.54
CA CYS A 225 -5.00 21.68 -21.78
C CYS A 225 -6.19 22.64 -21.67
N LYS A 226 -6.48 23.17 -20.47
CA LYS A 226 -7.63 24.06 -20.20
C LYS A 226 -9.01 23.46 -20.44
N ALA A 227 -9.12 22.14 -20.66
CA ALA A 227 -10.41 21.45 -20.69
C ALA A 227 -11.17 21.68 -19.37
N LYS A 228 -12.49 21.85 -19.47
CA LYS A 228 -13.38 22.12 -18.33
C LYS A 228 -13.75 20.81 -17.64
N HIS A 229 -13.49 20.74 -16.35
CA HIS A 229 -13.95 19.67 -15.47
C HIS A 229 -14.93 20.23 -14.45
N TYR A 230 -15.87 19.39 -14.01
CA TYR A 230 -16.81 19.71 -12.95
C TYR A 230 -16.47 18.87 -11.73
N TYR A 231 -16.07 19.55 -10.67
CA TYR A 231 -15.64 18.94 -9.41
C TYR A 231 -16.68 19.22 -8.34
N TYR A 232 -17.04 18.18 -7.58
CA TYR A 232 -18.05 18.28 -6.53
C TYR A 232 -17.37 18.21 -5.16
N ILE A 233 -17.60 19.21 -4.33
CA ILE A 233 -17.10 19.29 -2.95
C ILE A 233 -18.27 19.07 -2.02
N SER A 234 -18.17 18.08 -1.13
CA SER A 234 -19.20 17.88 -0.11
C SER A 234 -19.16 18.99 0.94
N LYS A 235 -20.30 19.32 1.55
CA LYS A 235 -20.35 20.22 2.72
C LYS A 235 -19.42 19.75 3.84
N PHE A 236 -19.28 18.45 4.00
CA PHE A 236 -18.34 17.86 4.95
C PHE A 236 -16.88 18.25 4.63
N MET A 237 -16.45 18.13 3.37
CA MET A 237 -15.12 18.56 2.94
C MET A 237 -14.92 20.07 3.13
N HIS A 238 -15.95 20.90 2.87
CA HIS A 238 -15.91 22.32 3.18
C HIS A 238 -15.66 22.58 4.67
N GLU A 239 -16.36 21.86 5.54
CA GLU A 239 -16.18 22.01 6.98
C GLU A 239 -14.79 21.58 7.43
N VAL A 240 -14.23 20.50 6.88
CA VAL A 240 -12.87 20.03 7.21
C VAL A 240 -11.80 20.99 6.67
N ALA A 241 -11.99 21.52 5.46
CA ALA A 241 -11.06 22.45 4.84
C ALA A 241 -10.85 23.74 5.64
N LYS A 242 -11.77 24.12 6.54
CA LYS A 242 -11.53 25.26 7.46
C LYS A 242 -10.27 25.07 8.32
N ASP A 243 -9.92 23.83 8.60
CA ASP A 243 -8.82 23.46 9.50
C ASP A 243 -7.58 22.92 8.74
N SER A 244 -7.76 22.43 7.51
CA SER A 244 -6.71 21.76 6.71
C SER A 244 -6.78 22.12 5.22
N THR A 245 -5.85 21.61 4.42
CA THR A 245 -6.04 21.62 2.96
C THR A 245 -6.60 20.27 2.55
N VAL A 246 -7.74 20.28 1.87
CA VAL A 246 -8.32 19.07 1.27
C VAL A 246 -7.75 18.89 -0.13
N LYS A 247 -7.35 17.67 -0.49
CA LYS A 247 -6.72 17.33 -1.77
C LYS A 247 -7.50 16.23 -2.45
N THR A 248 -7.76 16.39 -3.74
CA THR A 248 -8.39 15.35 -4.56
C THR A 248 -7.65 15.25 -5.89
N GLN A 249 -7.33 14.02 -6.31
CA GLN A 249 -6.81 13.76 -7.64
C GLN A 249 -7.95 13.66 -8.64
N ILE A 250 -7.85 14.41 -9.74
CA ILE A 250 -8.83 14.40 -10.84
C ILE A 250 -8.19 13.78 -12.07
N TYR A 251 -8.92 12.82 -12.64
CA TYR A 251 -8.67 12.23 -13.94
C TYR A 251 -10.02 11.84 -14.55
N ASP A 252 -10.29 12.33 -15.76
CA ASP A 252 -11.45 11.91 -16.55
C ASP A 252 -11.05 11.86 -18.02
N GLU A 253 -10.83 10.64 -18.52
CA GLU A 253 -10.39 10.38 -19.88
C GLU A 253 -11.40 10.81 -20.94
N LYS A 254 -12.69 10.94 -20.59
CA LYS A 254 -13.71 11.46 -21.50
C LYS A 254 -13.54 12.96 -21.74
N ILE A 255 -12.90 13.66 -20.81
CA ILE A 255 -12.67 15.12 -20.87
C ILE A 255 -11.25 15.42 -21.36
N CYS A 256 -10.22 14.86 -20.72
CA CYS A 256 -8.83 15.00 -21.17
C CYS A 256 -7.91 13.90 -20.64
N ALA A 257 -6.74 13.75 -21.27
CA ALA A 257 -5.77 12.71 -20.90
C ALA A 257 -4.91 13.03 -19.65
N HIS A 258 -4.98 14.25 -19.13
CA HIS A 258 -4.12 14.75 -18.06
C HIS A 258 -4.68 14.39 -16.68
N THR A 259 -3.79 14.26 -15.68
CA THR A 259 -4.17 14.12 -14.27
C THR A 259 -3.67 15.33 -13.50
N PHE A 260 -4.44 15.80 -12.52
CA PHE A 260 -4.05 16.95 -11.71
C PHE A 260 -4.66 16.87 -10.32
N LEU A 261 -4.09 17.64 -9.40
CA LEU A 261 -4.59 17.78 -8.04
C LEU A 261 -5.43 19.05 -7.92
N VAL A 262 -6.58 18.90 -7.27
CA VAL A 262 -7.40 20.02 -6.79
C VAL A 262 -7.14 20.16 -5.30
N LEU A 263 -6.68 21.33 -4.90
CA LEU A 263 -6.39 21.70 -3.53
C LEU A 263 -7.41 22.73 -3.07
N PHE A 264 -8.16 22.38 -2.04
CA PHE A 264 -9.14 23.26 -1.42
C PHE A 264 -8.61 23.73 -0.07
N ASP A 265 -8.27 25.03 0.01
CA ASP A 265 -7.59 25.59 1.18
C ASP A 265 -8.56 26.16 2.24
N LYS A 266 -8.01 26.56 3.39
CA LYS A 266 -8.75 27.13 4.53
C LYS A 266 -9.53 28.41 4.23
N LYS A 267 -9.27 29.06 3.10
CA LYS A 267 -9.97 30.26 2.64
C LYS A 267 -11.03 29.91 1.60
N ASN A 268 -11.37 28.64 1.45
CA ASN A 268 -12.24 28.11 0.41
C ASN A 268 -11.73 28.44 -1.00
N LYS A 269 -10.42 28.60 -1.19
CA LYS A 269 -9.84 28.83 -2.52
C LYS A 269 -9.40 27.51 -3.12
N ILE A 270 -9.78 27.32 -4.37
CA ILE A 270 -9.32 26.20 -5.20
C ILE A 270 -7.99 26.58 -5.84
N LYS A 271 -6.99 25.73 -5.65
CA LYS A 271 -5.73 25.75 -6.40
C LYS A 271 -5.61 24.45 -7.16
N ILE A 272 -5.05 24.52 -8.36
CA ILE A 272 -4.89 23.37 -9.25
C ILE A 272 -3.40 23.16 -9.49
N LYS A 273 -2.92 21.93 -9.36
CA LYS A 273 -1.52 21.56 -9.63
C LYS A 273 -1.47 20.42 -10.64
N PRO A 274 -0.68 20.51 -11.72
CA PRO A 274 -0.48 19.38 -12.61
C PRO A 274 0.16 18.21 -11.86
N LEU A 275 -0.14 16.98 -12.29
CA LEU A 275 0.41 15.77 -11.72
C LEU A 275 0.85 14.86 -12.86
N GLU A 276 2.06 14.29 -12.78
CA GLU A 276 2.51 13.33 -13.79
C GLU A 276 1.61 12.10 -13.76
N LYS A 277 1.05 11.71 -14.90
CA LYS A 277 0.21 10.52 -15.00
C LYS A 277 1.05 9.25 -14.93
N LEU A 278 0.91 8.48 -13.85
CA LEU A 278 1.53 7.17 -13.70
C LEU A 278 0.52 6.02 -13.90
N SER A 279 -0.76 6.28 -13.69
CA SER A 279 -1.85 5.31 -13.80
C SER A 279 -3.13 5.94 -14.36
N THR A 280 -4.07 5.09 -14.77
CA THR A 280 -5.44 5.51 -15.14
C THR A 280 -6.35 5.33 -13.94
N ILE A 281 -7.17 6.33 -13.61
CA ILE A 281 -8.13 6.19 -12.49
C ILE A 281 -9.39 5.47 -12.97
N ASN A 282 -9.88 4.50 -12.19
CA ASN A 282 -11.12 3.77 -12.41
C ASN A 282 -11.98 3.81 -11.12
N ASP A 283 -13.30 3.96 -11.28
CA ASP A 283 -14.25 3.94 -10.16
C ASP A 283 -14.62 2.54 -9.67
N LYS A 284 -14.08 1.49 -10.29
CA LYS A 284 -14.34 0.09 -9.97
C LYS A 284 -13.07 -0.64 -9.56
N LEU A 285 -13.16 -1.42 -8.49
CA LEU A 285 -12.12 -2.33 -8.01
C LEU A 285 -12.70 -3.74 -7.90
N ASP A 286 -12.04 -4.70 -8.53
CA ASP A 286 -12.33 -6.12 -8.31
C ASP A 286 -11.59 -6.59 -7.06
N THR A 287 -12.31 -6.82 -5.97
CA THR A 287 -11.70 -7.26 -4.71
C THR A 287 -11.32 -8.73 -4.70
N SER A 288 -11.65 -9.51 -5.74
CA SER A 288 -11.19 -10.90 -5.86
C SER A 288 -9.69 -10.99 -6.22
N TRP A 289 -9.15 -9.93 -6.82
CA TRP A 289 -7.74 -9.81 -7.19
C TRP A 289 -7.21 -8.40 -6.88
N ILE A 290 -6.63 -8.25 -5.70
CA ILE A 290 -6.05 -7.00 -5.25
C ILE A 290 -4.54 -7.01 -5.50
N ASP A 291 -4.11 -6.21 -6.49
CA ASP A 291 -2.72 -5.86 -6.72
C ASP A 291 -2.51 -4.34 -6.64
N LEU A 292 -1.25 -3.92 -6.59
CA LEU A 292 -0.89 -2.51 -6.44
C LEU A 292 -1.40 -1.66 -7.61
N LYS A 293 -1.40 -2.21 -8.84
CA LYS A 293 -1.87 -1.50 -10.03
C LYS A 293 -3.38 -1.22 -9.93
N ASN A 294 -4.17 -2.22 -9.55
CA ASN A 294 -5.62 -2.10 -9.38
C ASN A 294 -5.96 -1.14 -8.25
N ILE A 295 -5.23 -1.19 -7.13
CA ILE A 295 -5.39 -0.25 -6.01
C ILE A 295 -5.06 1.17 -6.44
N VAL A 296 -3.96 1.40 -7.17
CA VAL A 296 -3.57 2.73 -7.64
C VAL A 296 -4.51 3.24 -8.73
N ASN A 297 -5.03 2.37 -9.58
CA ASN A 297 -6.09 2.75 -10.51
C ASN A 297 -7.36 3.14 -9.77
N PHE A 298 -7.70 2.43 -8.69
CA PHE A 298 -8.89 2.75 -7.93
C PHE A 298 -8.74 4.04 -7.12
N PHE A 299 -7.75 4.16 -6.24
CA PHE A 299 -7.57 5.32 -5.36
C PHE A 299 -6.86 6.51 -6.01
N GLY A 300 -6.21 6.33 -7.16
CA GLY A 300 -5.26 7.30 -7.67
C GLY A 300 -3.90 7.24 -6.97
N GLN A 301 -2.87 7.63 -7.69
CA GLN A 301 -1.48 7.57 -7.22
C GLN A 301 -1.20 8.46 -6.00
N ASP A 302 -1.87 9.61 -5.87
CA ASP A 302 -1.61 10.55 -4.76
C ASP A 302 -1.95 9.90 -3.42
N ILE A 303 -3.18 9.36 -3.27
CA ILE A 303 -3.61 8.68 -2.05
C ILE A 303 -2.70 7.50 -1.71
N ILE A 304 -2.32 6.70 -2.71
CA ILE A 304 -1.48 5.52 -2.45
C ILE A 304 -0.09 5.94 -1.99
N PHE A 305 0.51 6.98 -2.58
CA PHE A 305 1.82 7.45 -2.14
C PHE A 305 1.76 8.06 -0.74
N VAL A 306 0.74 8.87 -0.44
CA VAL A 306 0.57 9.47 0.89
C VAL A 306 0.32 8.38 1.96
N ALA A 307 -0.52 7.38 1.65
CA ALA A 307 -0.78 6.27 2.56
C ALA A 307 0.46 5.41 2.77
N PHE A 308 1.17 5.06 1.70
CA PHE A 308 2.43 4.31 1.76
C PHE A 308 3.46 5.03 2.64
N HIS A 309 3.63 6.33 2.42
CA HIS A 309 4.52 7.20 3.20
C HIS A 309 4.16 7.18 4.68
N ALA A 310 2.87 7.37 5.00
CA ALA A 310 2.39 7.30 6.38
C ALA A 310 2.70 5.95 7.03
N PHE A 311 2.45 4.84 6.32
CA PHE A 311 2.73 3.50 6.85
C PHE A 311 4.22 3.23 7.06
N LEU A 312 5.05 3.60 6.09
CA LEU A 312 6.52 3.47 6.20
C LEU A 312 7.05 4.20 7.45
N PHE A 313 6.45 5.35 7.77
CA PHE A 313 6.81 6.21 8.88
C PHE A 313 5.96 6.01 10.15
N ARG A 314 5.22 4.90 10.25
CA ARG A 314 4.40 4.56 11.43
C ARG A 314 3.42 5.68 11.83
N LYS A 315 2.97 6.49 10.87
CA LYS A 315 1.94 7.50 11.07
C LYS A 315 0.57 6.85 11.00
N PRO A 316 -0.35 7.22 11.89
CA PRO A 316 -1.70 6.67 11.85
C PRO A 316 -2.45 7.15 10.61
N VAL A 317 -3.20 6.23 10.00
CA VAL A 317 -4.06 6.49 8.85
C VAL A 317 -5.51 6.20 9.22
N LEU A 318 -6.36 7.22 9.05
CA LEU A 318 -7.80 7.16 9.27
C LEU A 318 -8.52 7.16 7.92
N PHE A 319 -9.20 6.06 7.61
CA PHE A 319 -10.11 5.97 6.47
C PHE A 319 -11.54 6.26 6.92
N ILE A 320 -12.13 7.29 6.34
CA ILE A 320 -13.55 7.58 6.49
C ILE A 320 -14.31 6.77 5.45
N THR A 321 -15.21 5.90 5.90
CA THR A 321 -15.94 4.98 5.02
C THR A 321 -17.26 4.52 5.66
N LYS A 322 -18.19 4.08 4.81
CA LYS A 322 -19.41 3.36 5.22
C LYS A 322 -19.42 1.91 4.73
N ASP A 323 -18.38 1.49 3.99
CA ASP A 323 -18.32 0.19 3.33
C ASP A 323 -17.48 -0.80 4.14
N GLU A 324 -18.10 -1.89 4.56
CA GLU A 324 -17.45 -3.00 5.27
C GLU A 324 -16.53 -3.83 4.36
N LYS A 325 -16.69 -3.74 3.02
CA LYS A 325 -15.90 -4.49 2.03
C LYS A 325 -14.45 -4.01 1.91
N LEU A 326 -14.06 -2.96 2.62
CA LEU A 326 -12.69 -2.46 2.63
C LEU A 326 -11.70 -3.35 3.37
N GLU A 327 -12.17 -4.36 4.11
CA GLU A 327 -11.29 -5.27 4.84
C GLU A 327 -10.27 -5.96 3.92
N GLU A 328 -10.61 -6.27 2.67
CA GLU A 328 -9.65 -6.84 1.70
C GLU A 328 -8.56 -5.84 1.31
N ILE A 329 -8.90 -4.56 1.17
CA ILE A 329 -7.91 -3.49 0.94
C ILE A 329 -7.00 -3.34 2.17
N PHE A 330 -7.55 -3.53 3.37
CA PHE A 330 -6.76 -3.44 4.61
C PHE A 330 -5.84 -4.65 4.78
N LYS A 331 -6.30 -5.85 4.39
CA LYS A 331 -5.43 -7.04 4.31
C LYS A 331 -4.26 -6.81 3.36
N PHE A 332 -4.48 -6.15 2.22
CA PHE A 332 -3.40 -5.77 1.32
C PHE A 332 -2.36 -4.88 2.00
N TRP A 333 -2.77 -3.82 2.69
CA TRP A 333 -1.83 -2.95 3.42
C TRP A 333 -1.09 -3.68 4.54
N ARG A 334 -1.77 -4.56 5.29
CA ARG A 334 -1.13 -5.40 6.32
C ARG A 334 -0.13 -6.40 5.75
N THR A 335 -0.32 -6.82 4.50
CA THR A 335 0.62 -7.73 3.81
C THR A 335 1.91 -7.01 3.42
N ILE A 336 1.81 -5.74 3.02
CA ILE A 336 2.97 -4.90 2.69
C ILE A 336 3.71 -4.44 3.95
N PHE A 337 2.97 -4.08 4.99
CA PHE A 337 3.51 -3.56 6.24
C PHE A 337 3.07 -4.44 7.42
N PRO A 338 3.66 -5.64 7.58
CA PRO A 338 3.27 -6.59 8.63
C PRO A 338 3.50 -6.07 10.06
N THR A 339 4.38 -5.09 10.25
CA THR A 339 4.56 -4.41 11.54
C THR A 339 3.31 -3.63 11.99
N ILE A 340 2.37 -3.32 11.08
CA ILE A 340 1.08 -2.72 11.41
C ILE A 340 0.17 -3.71 12.16
N SER A 341 0.32 -5.03 11.95
CA SER A 341 -0.61 -6.04 12.48
C SER A 341 -0.27 -6.56 13.88
N ASN A 342 0.99 -6.49 14.30
CA ASN A 342 1.49 -7.31 15.41
C ASN A 342 1.59 -6.59 16.77
N GLU A 343 1.56 -5.25 16.83
CA GLU A 343 1.72 -4.52 18.11
C GLU A 343 0.41 -4.32 18.91
N GLY A 344 -0.68 -5.03 18.59
CA GLY A 344 -2.00 -4.70 19.18
C GLY A 344 -2.47 -3.27 18.82
N SER A 345 -1.79 -2.63 17.86
CA SER A 345 -2.02 -1.27 17.42
C SER A 345 -3.07 -1.22 16.32
N SER A 346 -4.33 -1.36 16.71
CA SER A 346 -5.47 -0.76 15.97
C SER A 346 -5.34 0.77 15.80
N LYS A 347 -4.24 1.37 16.26
CA LYS A 347 -3.94 2.80 16.23
C LYS A 347 -3.44 3.30 14.88
N ASN A 348 -2.70 2.48 14.12
CA ASN A 348 -2.09 2.94 12.87
C ASN A 348 -3.03 2.87 11.68
N PHE A 349 -4.14 2.15 11.82
CA PHE A 349 -5.14 1.97 10.79
C PHE A 349 -6.53 2.02 11.44
N ILE A 350 -7.26 3.10 11.20
CA ILE A 350 -8.56 3.34 11.83
C ILE A 350 -9.60 3.52 10.72
N THR A 351 -10.74 2.85 10.85
CA THR A 351 -11.91 3.13 10.03
C THR A 351 -13.02 3.73 10.87
N ILE A 352 -13.61 4.81 10.38
CA ILE A 352 -14.82 5.36 10.99
C ILE A 352 -15.85 5.75 9.94
N ASN A 353 -17.11 5.71 10.36
CA ASN A 353 -18.18 6.34 9.59
C ASN A 353 -18.01 7.87 9.65
N GLN A 354 -18.27 8.53 8.54
CA GLN A 354 -18.26 10.00 8.42
C GLN A 354 -19.09 10.69 9.52
N GLU A 355 -20.22 10.12 9.92
CA GLU A 355 -21.09 10.66 10.99
C GLU A 355 -20.43 10.63 12.38
N LYS A 356 -19.42 9.78 12.56
CA LYS A 356 -18.64 9.63 13.79
C LYS A 356 -17.30 10.39 13.75
N PHE A 357 -17.01 11.09 12.65
CA PHE A 357 -15.77 11.85 12.51
C PHE A 357 -15.77 13.06 13.46
N ASP A 358 -14.82 13.07 14.39
CA ASP A 358 -14.51 14.22 15.23
C ASP A 358 -13.22 14.88 14.73
N LYS A 359 -13.27 16.19 14.48
CA LYS A 359 -12.11 17.00 14.08
C LYS A 359 -10.96 16.94 15.09
N LYS A 360 -11.22 16.59 16.35
CA LYS A 360 -10.15 16.36 17.35
C LYS A 360 -9.20 15.21 16.98
N LEU A 361 -9.62 14.32 16.07
CA LEU A 361 -8.80 13.23 15.54
C LEU A 361 -7.75 13.69 14.52
N ILE A 362 -7.74 14.98 14.14
CA ILE A 362 -6.86 15.54 13.11
C ILE A 362 -5.38 15.63 13.57
N SER A 363 -5.04 15.50 14.86
CA SER A 363 -3.63 15.65 15.28
C SER A 363 -2.76 14.46 14.85
N ASP A 364 -1.76 14.71 14.01
CA ASP A 364 -0.73 13.75 13.55
C ASP A 364 -1.25 12.49 12.83
N THR A 365 -2.48 12.51 12.32
CA THR A 365 -3.11 11.37 11.63
C THR A 365 -3.41 11.72 10.18
N LEU A 366 -2.99 10.90 9.22
CA LEU A 366 -3.42 11.03 7.82
C LEU A 366 -4.91 10.70 7.71
N ILE A 367 -5.72 11.58 7.14
CA ILE A 367 -7.16 11.36 7.00
C ILE A 367 -7.53 11.29 5.53
N ILE A 368 -8.09 10.15 5.11
CA ILE A 368 -8.54 9.88 3.75
C ILE A 368 -10.04 9.61 3.79
N ASP A 369 -10.81 10.31 2.96
CA ASP A 369 -12.20 9.95 2.69
C ASP A 369 -12.27 9.02 1.49
N PHE A 370 -12.75 7.80 1.74
CA PHE A 370 -12.85 6.75 0.75
C PHE A 370 -13.85 7.11 -0.35
N HIS A 371 -14.98 7.72 0.00
CA HIS A 371 -16.08 7.96 -0.94
C HIS A 371 -15.74 9.03 -1.97
N SER A 372 -15.18 10.16 -1.50
CA SER A 372 -14.75 11.23 -2.38
C SER A 372 -13.34 11.03 -2.94
N ASN A 373 -12.67 9.94 -2.57
CA ASN A 373 -11.28 9.67 -2.92
C ASN A 373 -10.37 10.88 -2.68
N SER A 374 -10.46 11.43 -1.47
CA SER A 374 -9.82 12.70 -1.11
C SER A 374 -9.00 12.58 0.16
N ILE A 375 -7.87 13.27 0.19
CA ILE A 375 -7.06 13.46 1.40
C ILE A 375 -7.62 14.68 2.11
N LEU A 376 -8.21 14.47 3.28
CA LEU A 376 -8.82 15.55 4.05
C LEU A 376 -7.81 16.28 4.92
N TYR A 377 -6.78 15.57 5.38
CA TYR A 377 -5.69 16.14 6.15
C TYR A 377 -4.44 15.28 6.02
N GLU A 378 -3.31 15.94 5.84
CA GLU A 378 -1.99 15.33 5.74
C GLU A 378 -1.08 15.96 6.81
N PRO A 379 -0.55 15.18 7.76
CA PRO A 379 0.25 15.71 8.87
C PRO A 379 1.73 15.94 8.54
N PHE A 380 2.18 15.64 7.32
CA PHE A 380 3.59 15.70 6.93
C PHE A 380 3.78 16.47 5.62
N GLU A 381 5.01 16.91 5.37
CA GLU A 381 5.36 17.60 4.12
C GLU A 381 5.57 16.58 2.99
N PRO A 382 4.96 16.80 1.82
CA PRO A 382 4.97 15.82 0.74
C PRO A 382 6.31 15.81 -0.02
N GLU A 383 7.19 14.87 0.30
CA GLU A 383 8.33 14.46 -0.56
C GLU A 383 8.17 12.97 -0.91
N TYR A 384 7.63 12.67 -2.10
CA TYR A 384 7.30 11.29 -2.51
C TYR A 384 8.22 10.73 -3.60
N ASP A 385 9.46 11.23 -3.71
CA ASP A 385 10.37 10.83 -4.80
C ASP A 385 10.75 9.34 -4.73
N PHE A 386 10.87 8.80 -3.51
CA PHE A 386 11.10 7.38 -3.30
C PHE A 386 9.89 6.55 -3.70
N GLU A 387 8.69 6.87 -3.22
CA GLU A 387 7.45 6.17 -3.51
C GLU A 387 7.16 6.18 -5.00
N LYS A 388 7.36 7.33 -5.64
CA LYS A 388 7.23 7.49 -7.09
C LYS A 388 8.24 6.63 -7.85
N SER A 389 9.49 6.61 -7.43
CA SER A 389 10.53 5.77 -8.04
C SER A 389 10.21 4.28 -7.86
N LEU A 390 9.83 3.89 -6.64
CA LEU A 390 9.47 2.54 -6.27
C LEU A 390 8.28 2.05 -7.07
N TYR A 391 7.24 2.88 -7.21
CA TYR A 391 6.09 2.60 -8.05
C TYR A 391 6.48 2.40 -9.53
N LYS A 392 7.34 3.26 -10.08
CA LYS A 392 7.86 3.08 -11.45
C LYS A 392 8.65 1.78 -11.63
N LYS A 393 9.41 1.34 -10.62
CA LYS A 393 10.08 0.03 -10.62
C LYS A 393 9.04 -1.10 -10.57
N LEU A 394 8.05 -1.00 -9.69
CA LEU A 394 6.98 -2.00 -9.51
C LEU A 394 6.11 -2.20 -10.76
N LEU A 395 5.85 -1.15 -11.54
CA LEU A 395 5.13 -1.25 -12.80
C LEU A 395 5.82 -2.15 -13.84
N ARG A 396 7.13 -2.42 -13.68
CA ARG A 396 7.91 -3.32 -14.54
C ARG A 396 7.98 -4.76 -14.01
N VAL A 397 7.45 -4.99 -12.81
CA VAL A 397 7.41 -6.30 -12.14
C VAL A 397 6.04 -6.93 -12.42
N GLU A 398 6.04 -8.24 -12.65
CA GLU A 398 4.79 -9.00 -12.82
C GLU A 398 3.84 -8.79 -11.61
N PRO A 399 2.53 -8.59 -11.81
CA PRO A 399 1.60 -8.26 -10.73
C PRO A 399 1.69 -9.17 -9.50
N LYS A 400 1.86 -10.48 -9.72
CA LYS A 400 2.00 -11.48 -8.65
C LYS A 400 3.24 -11.29 -7.78
N LYS A 401 4.31 -10.69 -8.32
CA LYS A 401 5.60 -10.47 -7.66
C LYS A 401 5.76 -9.05 -7.10
N GLN A 402 4.80 -8.15 -7.35
CA GLN A 402 4.91 -6.74 -6.94
C GLN A 402 4.98 -6.57 -5.43
N ILE A 403 4.18 -7.31 -4.65
CA ILE A 403 4.23 -7.24 -3.19
C ILE A 403 5.58 -7.72 -2.66
N LEU A 404 6.10 -8.83 -3.18
CA LEU A 404 7.41 -9.37 -2.78
C LEU A 404 8.54 -8.38 -3.10
N PHE A 405 8.52 -7.80 -4.30
CA PHE A 405 9.48 -6.76 -4.69
C PHE A 405 9.37 -5.53 -3.78
N LEU A 406 8.16 -5.10 -3.45
CA LEU A 406 7.93 -3.97 -2.56
C LEU A 406 8.48 -4.22 -1.16
N ASN A 407 8.21 -5.40 -0.60
CA ASN A 407 8.75 -5.82 0.69
C ASN A 407 10.28 -5.85 0.67
N HIS A 408 10.88 -6.41 -0.39
CA HIS A 408 12.33 -6.42 -0.58
C HIS A 408 12.93 -5.01 -0.60
N GLU A 409 12.30 -4.05 -1.29
CA GLU A 409 12.78 -2.67 -1.34
C GLU A 409 12.63 -1.95 0.01
N ILE A 410 11.57 -2.24 0.77
CA ILE A 410 11.39 -1.75 2.15
C ILE A 410 12.48 -2.32 3.06
N GLU A 411 12.73 -3.64 3.00
CA GLU A 411 13.80 -4.29 3.76
C GLU A 411 15.16 -3.72 3.39
N ARG A 412 15.42 -3.50 2.09
CA ARG A 412 16.66 -2.90 1.61
C ARG A 412 16.87 -1.50 2.19
N ILE A 413 15.86 -0.63 2.15
CA ILE A 413 16.03 0.75 2.64
C ILE A 413 16.19 0.80 4.16
N LEU A 414 15.52 -0.09 4.91
CA LEU A 414 15.74 -0.24 6.35
C LEU A 414 17.15 -0.75 6.66
N GLY A 415 17.62 -1.78 5.94
CA GLY A 415 18.98 -2.28 6.09
C GLY A 415 20.06 -1.26 5.72
N LEU A 416 19.81 -0.42 4.70
CA LEU A 416 20.68 0.71 4.37
C LEU A 416 20.69 1.76 5.49
N THR A 417 19.56 1.96 6.17
CA THR A 417 19.47 2.88 7.31
C THR A 417 20.39 2.43 8.45
N ASP A 418 20.38 1.14 8.81
CA ASP A 418 21.32 0.55 9.77
C ASP A 418 22.78 0.83 9.40
N ILE A 419 23.13 0.52 8.14
CA ILE A 419 24.50 0.67 7.64
C ILE A 419 24.93 2.14 7.67
N VAL A 420 24.04 3.05 7.29
CA VAL A 420 24.30 4.50 7.32
C VAL A 420 24.55 4.96 8.75
N ILE A 421 23.69 4.61 9.71
CA ILE A 421 23.85 4.96 11.13
C ILE A 421 25.22 4.49 11.65
N GLU A 422 25.55 3.21 11.46
CA GLU A 422 26.84 2.65 11.88
C GLU A 422 28.02 3.34 11.18
N MET A 423 27.89 3.62 9.89
CA MET A 423 28.98 4.18 9.09
C MET A 423 29.24 5.65 9.40
N ILE A 424 28.21 6.45 9.68
CA ILE A 424 28.37 7.88 9.96
C ILE A 424 28.69 8.19 11.44
N ALA A 425 28.55 7.20 12.33
CA ALA A 425 28.87 7.34 13.75
C ALA A 425 30.22 8.05 14.02
N PRO A 426 31.35 7.73 13.35
CA PRO A 426 32.63 8.40 13.58
C PRO A 426 32.76 9.78 12.92
N PHE A 427 31.82 10.20 12.07
CA PHE A 427 31.88 11.49 11.38
C PHE A 427 31.17 12.56 12.20
N GLU A 428 31.77 13.75 12.29
CA GLU A 428 31.08 14.97 12.74
C GLU A 428 30.11 15.46 11.66
N GLU A 429 30.54 15.43 10.40
CA GLU A 429 29.76 15.83 9.22
C GLU A 429 30.19 15.03 7.98
N ILE A 430 29.25 14.75 7.07
CA ILE A 430 29.47 14.11 5.78
C ILE A 430 28.48 14.66 4.74
N THR A 431 28.92 14.83 3.50
CA THR A 431 28.00 15.23 2.41
C THR A 431 27.24 14.03 1.84
N GLU A 432 26.08 14.27 1.25
CA GLU A 432 25.23 13.23 0.63
C GLU A 432 25.99 12.42 -0.45
N GLU A 433 26.77 13.08 -1.30
CA GLU A 433 27.57 12.47 -2.37
C GLU A 433 28.70 11.62 -1.79
N ARG A 434 29.37 12.11 -0.74
CA ARG A 434 30.45 11.37 -0.09
C ARG A 434 29.90 10.15 0.66
N LEU A 435 28.69 10.25 1.20
CA LEU A 435 27.98 9.11 1.80
C LEU A 435 27.70 8.02 0.76
N VAL A 436 27.17 8.40 -0.40
CA VAL A 436 26.90 7.48 -1.51
C VAL A 436 28.19 6.79 -1.99
N GLU A 437 29.26 7.56 -2.19
CA GLU A 437 30.57 7.03 -2.60
C GLU A 437 31.08 5.98 -1.61
N LYS A 438 31.06 6.28 -0.29
CA LYS A 438 31.52 5.37 0.75
C LYS A 438 30.69 4.08 0.86
N LEU A 439 29.40 4.17 0.62
CA LEU A 439 28.54 2.97 0.57
C LEU A 439 28.84 2.14 -0.66
N SER A 440 29.05 2.78 -1.81
CA SER A 440 29.44 2.10 -3.05
C SER A 440 30.80 1.39 -2.92
N GLU A 441 31.78 1.99 -2.24
CA GLU A 441 33.07 1.35 -1.92
C GLU A 441 32.90 0.06 -1.11
N LYS A 442 31.83 -0.04 -0.31
CA LYS A 442 31.47 -1.21 0.49
C LYS A 442 30.50 -2.18 -0.22
N GLY A 443 30.16 -1.91 -1.48
CA GLY A 443 29.26 -2.75 -2.28
C GLY A 443 27.77 -2.51 -2.03
N PHE A 444 27.39 -1.41 -1.37
CA PHE A 444 25.99 -1.04 -1.17
C PHE A 444 25.54 0.00 -2.20
N LEU A 445 24.36 -0.21 -2.78
CA LEU A 445 23.75 0.74 -3.70
C LEU A 445 22.81 1.69 -2.92
N LEU A 446 23.17 2.97 -2.86
CA LEU A 446 22.34 4.04 -2.34
C LEU A 446 22.14 5.11 -3.41
N GLU A 447 20.89 5.47 -3.69
CA GLU A 447 20.58 6.60 -4.58
C GLU A 447 20.45 7.89 -3.75
N LEU A 448 20.87 9.05 -4.27
CA LEU A 448 20.81 10.34 -3.53
C LEU A 448 19.39 10.66 -3.02
N LYS A 449 18.37 10.34 -3.82
CA LYS A 449 16.94 10.56 -3.47
C LYS A 449 16.45 9.70 -2.30
N GLU A 450 17.21 8.69 -1.90
CA GLU A 450 16.87 7.81 -0.78
C GLU A 450 17.37 8.35 0.56
N ILE A 451 18.32 9.29 0.55
CA ILE A 451 18.90 9.88 1.77
C ILE A 451 17.85 10.60 2.64
N PRO A 452 16.93 11.43 2.09
CA PRO A 452 15.87 12.04 2.89
C PRO A 452 15.06 11.01 3.67
N ILE A 453 14.70 9.89 3.03
CA ILE A 453 13.96 8.81 3.68
C ILE A 453 14.81 8.10 4.73
N ILE A 454 16.08 7.81 4.45
CA ILE A 454 16.97 7.20 5.45
C ILE A 454 17.07 8.06 6.73
N LYS A 455 17.17 9.39 6.58
CA LYS A 455 17.21 10.31 7.73
C LYS A 455 15.94 10.19 8.59
N ILE A 456 14.77 10.15 7.95
CA ILE A 456 13.48 10.01 8.64
C ILE A 456 13.34 8.62 9.28
N LEU A 457 13.73 7.56 8.56
CA LEU A 457 13.70 6.19 9.08
C LEU A 457 14.63 6.03 10.29
N ALA A 458 15.81 6.65 10.28
CA ALA A 458 16.72 6.63 11.42
C ALA A 458 16.09 7.26 12.68
N GLU A 459 15.41 8.41 12.51
CA GLU A 459 14.70 9.05 13.62
C GLU A 459 13.57 8.17 14.15
N ILE A 460 12.75 7.58 13.27
CA ILE A 460 11.56 6.81 13.67
C ILE A 460 11.92 5.45 14.28
N TYR A 461 12.84 4.71 13.67
CA TYR A 461 13.12 3.33 14.06
C TYR A 461 14.26 3.23 15.10
N TYR A 462 15.13 4.23 15.18
CA TYR A 462 16.31 4.21 16.05
C TYR A 462 16.37 5.37 17.04
N ASN A 463 15.40 6.30 17.01
CA ASN A 463 15.42 7.55 17.77
C ASN A 463 16.70 8.37 17.51
N ASP A 464 17.29 8.25 16.32
CA ASP A 464 18.52 8.93 15.95
C ASP A 464 18.26 10.11 15.00
N SER A 465 18.07 11.29 15.57
CA SER A 465 17.96 12.55 14.82
C SER A 465 19.32 13.13 14.41
N SER A 466 20.44 12.49 14.78
CA SER A 466 21.78 13.01 14.47
C SER A 466 22.08 12.98 12.97
N LEU A 467 21.44 12.08 12.20
CA LEU A 467 21.58 11.98 10.75
C LEU A 467 21.24 13.28 10.04
N PHE A 468 20.20 14.00 10.48
CA PHE A 468 19.83 15.31 9.93
C PHE A 468 20.92 16.36 10.13
N LYS A 469 21.66 16.28 11.24
CA LYS A 469 22.75 17.21 11.54
C LYS A 469 24.02 16.81 10.80
N LYS A 470 24.34 15.52 10.76
CA LYS A 470 25.59 14.98 10.22
C LYS A 470 25.62 14.91 8.70
N ILE A 471 24.51 14.58 8.04
CA ILE A 471 24.46 14.41 6.58
C ILE A 471 23.98 15.72 5.92
N LYS A 472 24.91 16.48 5.31
CA LYS A 472 24.58 17.72 4.61
C LYS A 472 24.33 17.49 3.12
N LYS A 473 23.31 18.17 2.58
CA LYS A 473 23.19 18.36 1.13
C LYS A 473 24.44 19.10 0.65
N THR A 474 25.05 18.64 -0.43
CA THR A 474 26.09 19.46 -1.08
C THR A 474 25.42 20.71 -1.64
N VAL A 475 25.88 21.86 -1.17
CA VAL A 475 25.42 23.16 -1.66
C VAL A 475 26.11 23.43 -2.99
N VAL A 476 25.71 22.71 -4.04
CA VAL A 476 26.08 23.05 -5.42
C VAL A 476 25.19 24.21 -5.86
N GLY A 477 25.42 25.40 -5.30
CA GLY A 477 24.52 26.53 -5.56
C GLY A 477 25.07 27.93 -5.32
N LYS A 478 26.15 28.11 -4.54
CA LYS A 478 26.74 29.44 -4.36
C LYS A 478 28.01 29.70 -5.16
N MET A 479 28.69 28.65 -5.65
CA MET A 479 29.89 28.84 -6.48
C MET A 479 29.56 29.04 -7.96
N SER A 480 28.50 28.43 -8.50
CA SER A 480 28.08 28.68 -9.88
C SER A 480 27.51 30.09 -10.05
N GLU A 481 26.71 30.58 -9.10
CA GLU A 481 26.21 31.97 -9.10
C GLU A 481 27.34 32.99 -8.92
N PHE A 482 28.32 32.70 -8.05
CA PHE A 482 29.49 33.56 -7.85
C PHE A 482 30.44 33.56 -9.06
N LEU A 483 30.63 32.41 -9.73
CA LEU A 483 31.43 32.30 -10.95
C LEU A 483 30.70 32.80 -12.20
N SER A 484 29.37 32.94 -12.16
CA SER A 484 28.60 33.65 -13.19
C SER A 484 28.49 35.16 -12.93
N ALA A 485 28.87 35.61 -11.74
CA ALA A 485 28.87 37.01 -11.31
C ALA A 485 30.28 37.65 -11.30
N ILE A 486 31.34 36.85 -11.51
CA ILE A 486 32.70 37.27 -11.88
C ILE A 486 32.82 37.11 -13.39
#